data_AF-A0A511H449-F1
#
_entry.id   AF-A0A511H449-F1
#
_cell.length_a   1.000
_cell.length_b   1.000
_cell.length_c   1.000
_cell.angle_alpha   90.00
_cell.angle_beta   90.00
_cell.angle_gamma   90.00
#
_symmetry.space_group_name_H-M   'P 1'
#
loop_
_entity.id
_entity.type
_entity.pdbx_description
1 polymer ?
#
loop_
_entity_poly.entity_id
_entity_poly.type
_entity_poly.pdbx_seq_one_letter_code
_entity_poly.pdbx_strand_id
1 'polypeptide(L)'
;MTRPSWLLAAALPLCLTLTACGTTTDQPLPSVEELSCHDRIRELSAQDRKLSSRADHKYQSAKEAPDAEHFVSVMLTSRENGEAFACGLTRAWVTEVFEGLERQYSEYRNDDGIDGSRAGYQIVHGDGLAALFQSHAESLETVIYHVRHTGTEDHVVTVEQLPRGQGYRIYQSYINAYSLNAWLSASTDGLFDADAGEIMVWRGLQTAANATLAQVSGGKASLDNLDALPEEWRFARPYYEYVRDYDEARVMANFEKAWTRYGQGRGLPPAEFFDDYLVKLARLEAYFRQNDHASKPFPEDIWNTWIDLYASPNPLHFPGIPHDFITDLLLADRDYRLEILVVPLAGDDAAVKAACAENARILGASLAEP
;
A
#
# COMPACT_ATOMS: atom_id res chain seq x y z
N MET A 1 61.54 37.11 -27.94
CA MET A 1 61.63 38.20 -28.93
C MET A 1 60.58 37.96 -30.02
N THR A 2 60.13 39.02 -30.70
CA THR A 2 59.55 39.03 -32.08
C THR A 2 58.54 37.95 -32.51
N ARG A 3 57.25 38.34 -32.60
CA ARG A 3 56.36 37.94 -33.74
C ARG A 3 56.75 38.77 -34.99
N PRO A 4 56.33 38.43 -36.23
CA PRO A 4 54.94 38.53 -36.74
C PRO A 4 54.36 37.14 -37.11
N SER A 5 53.06 36.88 -37.36
CA SER A 5 52.02 37.56 -38.18
C SER A 5 52.34 37.50 -39.70
N TRP A 6 51.42 37.42 -40.67
CA TRP A 6 50.00 37.80 -40.80
C TRP A 6 49.22 36.66 -41.53
N LEU A 7 47.92 36.38 -41.36
CA LEU A 7 46.67 37.18 -41.32
C LEU A 7 46.09 37.59 -42.70
N LEU A 8 44.82 37.19 -42.92
CA LEU A 8 43.70 37.77 -43.71
C LEU A 8 42.94 36.65 -44.46
N ALA A 9 41.66 36.28 -44.25
CA ALA A 9 40.48 36.84 -43.56
C ALA A 9 39.47 37.66 -44.41
N ALA A 10 38.22 37.19 -44.42
CA ALA A 10 36.95 37.89 -44.65
C ALA A 10 35.87 37.06 -43.92
N ALA A 11 35.16 37.55 -42.90
CA ALA A 11 34.13 38.60 -42.85
C ALA A 11 32.78 38.11 -43.44
N LEU A 12 31.63 38.03 -42.73
CA LEU A 12 30.93 38.96 -41.78
C LEU A 12 30.58 40.33 -42.42
N PRO A 13 29.59 41.11 -41.91
CA PRO A 13 28.72 40.91 -40.71
C PRO A 13 27.41 40.13 -41.01
N LEU A 14 26.23 40.28 -40.37
CA LEU A 14 25.69 41.33 -39.48
C LEU A 14 24.74 40.78 -38.37
N CYS A 15 24.13 41.71 -37.62
CA CYS A 15 23.44 41.57 -36.33
C CYS A 15 21.97 41.10 -36.39
N LEU A 16 21.48 40.55 -35.27
CA LEU A 16 20.64 41.35 -34.36
C LEU A 16 20.81 40.90 -32.90
N THR A 17 20.74 41.86 -31.97
CA THR A 17 20.87 41.65 -30.52
C THR A 17 19.51 41.74 -29.83
N LEU A 18 19.25 40.91 -28.82
CA LEU A 18 18.38 41.30 -27.71
C LEU A 18 18.78 40.58 -26.42
N THR A 19 18.95 41.36 -25.35
CA THR A 19 19.12 40.87 -23.98
C THR A 19 17.76 40.51 -23.39
N ALA A 20 17.67 39.35 -22.72
CA ALA A 20 16.58 39.05 -21.82
C ALA A 20 17.14 38.44 -20.53
N CYS A 21 16.94 39.10 -19.40
CA CYS A 21 17.16 38.49 -18.09
C CYS A 21 16.00 37.53 -17.83
N GLY A 22 16.18 36.26 -18.20
CA GLY A 22 15.31 35.19 -17.71
C GLY A 22 15.61 34.96 -16.24
N THR A 23 14.66 35.23 -15.35
CA THR A 23 14.79 34.96 -13.92
C THR A 23 15.06 33.48 -13.71
N THR A 24 16.11 33.16 -12.96
CA THR A 24 16.03 31.99 -12.06
C THR A 24 14.88 32.27 -11.13
N THR A 25 13.73 31.63 -11.40
CA THR A 25 12.67 31.58 -10.42
C THR A 25 13.16 30.67 -9.30
N ASP A 26 13.79 31.28 -8.30
CA ASP A 26 13.73 30.75 -6.94
C ASP A 26 12.23 30.75 -6.58
N GLN A 27 11.52 29.70 -7.00
CA GLN A 27 10.33 29.32 -6.27
C GLN A 27 10.82 29.04 -4.85
N PRO A 28 10.29 29.70 -3.82
CA PRO A 28 10.42 29.18 -2.49
C PRO A 28 9.99 27.72 -2.52
N LEU A 29 10.68 26.86 -1.78
CA LEU A 29 10.03 25.62 -1.33
C LEU A 29 8.68 26.06 -0.73
N PRO A 30 7.54 25.47 -1.17
CA PRO A 30 6.23 25.87 -0.66
C PRO A 30 6.28 25.83 0.87
N SER A 31 5.66 26.79 1.53
CA SER A 31 5.70 26.80 2.99
C SER A 31 5.11 25.49 3.50
N VAL A 32 5.56 25.03 4.67
CA VAL A 32 5.08 23.77 5.26
C VAL A 32 3.55 23.81 5.53
N GLU A 33 2.91 24.97 5.40
CA GLU A 33 1.47 25.21 5.46
C GLU A 33 0.75 24.95 4.11
N GLU A 34 1.42 25.05 2.96
CA GLU A 34 0.82 24.87 1.62
C GLU A 34 0.79 23.40 1.13
N LEU A 35 1.61 22.51 1.72
CA LEU A 35 1.70 21.09 1.33
C LEU A 35 0.37 20.34 1.49
N SER A 36 0.03 19.49 0.52
CA SER A 36 -1.18 18.66 0.59
C SER A 36 -1.02 17.46 1.54
N CYS A 37 -2.12 16.79 1.89
CA CYS A 37 -2.09 15.56 2.67
C CYS A 37 -1.19 14.49 2.04
N HIS A 38 -1.28 14.31 0.71
CA HIS A 38 -0.42 13.43 -0.08
C HIS A 38 1.07 13.76 0.09
N ASP A 39 1.44 15.04 0.03
CA ASP A 39 2.86 15.44 0.04
C ASP A 39 3.48 15.16 1.42
N ARG A 40 2.70 15.35 2.49
CA ARG A 40 3.07 15.00 3.87
C ARG A 40 3.18 13.48 4.05
N ILE A 41 2.28 12.71 3.44
CA ILE A 41 2.36 11.24 3.42
C ILE A 41 3.61 10.77 2.65
N ARG A 42 3.98 11.44 1.56
CA ARG A 42 5.20 11.19 0.78
C ARG A 42 6.49 11.59 1.52
N GLU A 43 6.45 12.62 2.36
CA GLU A 43 7.56 12.95 3.27
C GLU A 43 7.70 11.90 4.38
N LEU A 44 6.59 11.46 4.98
CA LEU A 44 6.56 10.47 6.04
C LEU A 44 6.85 9.04 5.55
N SER A 45 6.56 8.69 4.28
CA SER A 45 6.84 7.36 3.73
C SER A 45 8.33 7.03 3.74
N ALA A 46 9.21 8.04 3.68
CA ALA A 46 10.66 7.86 3.90
C ALA A 46 11.03 7.34 5.30
N GLN A 47 10.06 7.20 6.22
CA GLN A 47 10.20 6.60 7.55
C GLN A 47 9.16 5.48 7.80
N ASP A 48 8.50 4.93 6.77
CA ASP A 48 7.43 3.90 6.86
C ASP A 48 7.83 2.70 7.75
N ARG A 49 9.09 2.23 7.62
CA ARG A 49 9.67 1.20 8.51
C ARG A 49 9.53 1.55 10.00
N LYS A 50 9.96 2.75 10.42
CA LYS A 50 9.86 3.21 11.82
C LYS A 50 8.42 3.37 12.27
N LEU A 51 7.58 3.92 11.39
CA LEU A 51 6.15 4.12 11.63
C LEU A 51 5.36 2.81 11.76
N SER A 52 5.96 1.64 11.46
CA SER A 52 5.25 0.37 11.51
C SER A 52 4.74 -0.01 12.92
N SER A 53 5.44 0.39 13.98
CA SER A 53 5.00 0.16 15.37
C SER A 53 3.72 0.93 15.74
N ARG A 54 3.39 1.99 14.98
CA ARG A 54 2.26 2.88 15.24
C ARG A 54 0.93 2.13 15.26
N ALA A 55 0.79 1.06 14.46
CA ALA A 55 -0.42 0.23 14.44
C ALA A 55 -0.63 -0.54 15.75
N ASP A 56 0.42 -1.23 16.23
CA ASP A 56 0.36 -2.03 17.47
C ASP A 56 0.19 -1.12 18.70
N HIS A 57 0.92 0.00 18.74
CA HIS A 57 0.79 0.99 19.81
C HIS A 57 -0.64 1.57 19.86
N LYS A 58 -1.27 1.85 18.71
CA LYS A 58 -2.69 2.26 18.66
C LYS A 58 -3.62 1.15 19.14
N TYR A 59 -3.43 -0.07 18.66
CA TYR A 59 -4.29 -1.19 19.05
C TYR A 59 -4.26 -1.39 20.57
N GLN A 60 -3.08 -1.50 21.19
CA GLN A 60 -2.96 -1.66 22.64
C GLN A 60 -3.53 -0.45 23.39
N SER A 61 -3.13 0.77 23.03
CA SER A 61 -3.60 2.00 23.70
C SER A 61 -5.11 2.17 23.61
N ALA A 62 -5.73 1.82 22.48
CA ALA A 62 -7.19 1.88 22.34
C ALA A 62 -7.90 0.80 23.17
N LYS A 63 -7.36 -0.43 23.24
CA LYS A 63 -7.98 -1.49 24.07
C LYS A 63 -7.92 -1.18 25.57
N GLU A 64 -6.89 -0.47 26.03
CA GLU A 64 -6.71 -0.08 27.43
C GLU A 64 -7.42 1.23 27.81
N ALA A 65 -7.50 2.21 26.90
CA ALA A 65 -8.10 3.51 27.19
C ALA A 65 -9.62 3.41 27.51
N PRO A 66 -10.14 4.24 28.44
CA PRO A 66 -11.58 4.38 28.67
C PRO A 66 -12.28 5.16 27.54
N ASP A 67 -11.60 6.13 26.93
CA ASP A 67 -12.14 7.08 25.96
C ASP A 67 -11.05 7.59 24.99
N ALA A 68 -11.47 8.41 24.02
CA ALA A 68 -10.59 8.97 22.99
C ALA A 68 -9.57 9.99 23.53
N GLU A 69 -9.87 10.73 24.61
CA GLU A 69 -8.95 11.72 25.19
C GLU A 69 -7.74 11.02 25.82
N HIS A 70 -7.98 9.96 26.59
CA HIS A 70 -6.93 9.11 27.14
C HIS A 70 -6.10 8.43 26.04
N PHE A 71 -6.75 7.92 24.98
CA PHE A 71 -6.07 7.34 23.82
C PHE A 71 -5.13 8.34 23.14
N VAL A 72 -5.62 9.54 22.81
CA VAL A 72 -4.82 10.62 22.20
C VAL A 72 -3.65 11.00 23.10
N SER A 73 -3.89 11.16 24.41
CA SER A 73 -2.87 11.50 25.41
C SER A 73 -1.70 10.50 25.44
N VAL A 74 -2.00 9.19 25.38
CA VAL A 74 -0.98 8.14 25.28
C VAL A 74 -0.26 8.20 23.92
N MET A 75 -0.99 8.28 22.81
CA MET A 75 -0.39 8.25 21.46
C MET A 75 0.46 9.50 21.11
N LEU A 76 0.28 10.61 21.82
CA LEU A 76 1.16 11.78 21.78
C LEU A 76 2.51 11.56 22.49
N THR A 77 2.56 10.67 23.49
CA THR A 77 3.79 10.29 24.20
C THR A 77 4.47 9.04 23.62
N SER A 78 3.77 8.24 22.83
CA SER A 78 4.33 7.13 22.04
C SER A 78 5.53 7.53 21.18
N ARG A 79 6.47 6.60 20.99
CA ARG A 79 7.65 6.73 20.12
C ARG A 79 7.79 5.50 19.25
N GLU A 80 8.06 5.71 17.97
CA GLU A 80 7.95 4.69 16.93
C GLU A 80 9.32 4.21 16.46
N ASN A 81 9.52 2.89 16.46
CA ASN A 81 10.81 2.24 16.25
C ASN A 81 10.72 0.91 15.48
N GLY A 82 9.68 0.76 14.64
CA GLY A 82 9.53 -0.40 13.76
C GLY A 82 10.65 -0.55 12.73
N GLU A 83 10.74 -1.72 12.12
CA GLU A 83 11.68 -2.02 11.03
C GLU A 83 11.02 -2.66 9.79
N ALA A 84 9.70 -2.90 9.84
CA ALA A 84 8.94 -3.68 8.85
C ALA A 84 7.95 -2.82 8.06
N PHE A 85 7.35 -3.37 7.01
CA PHE A 85 6.23 -2.76 6.29
C PHE A 85 5.21 -3.82 5.86
N ALA A 86 3.94 -3.44 5.92
CA ALA A 86 2.79 -4.24 5.54
C ALA A 86 1.58 -3.32 5.38
N CYS A 87 0.60 -3.75 4.57
CA CYS A 87 -0.63 -3.01 4.29
C CYS A 87 -1.29 -2.42 5.55
N GLY A 88 -1.50 -3.23 6.58
CA GLY A 88 -2.12 -2.79 7.85
C GLY A 88 -1.31 -1.73 8.59
N LEU A 89 0.02 -1.89 8.63
CA LEU A 89 0.94 -1.00 9.36
C LEU A 89 1.05 0.36 8.67
N THR A 90 1.17 0.36 7.34
CA THR A 90 1.18 1.57 6.52
C THR A 90 -0.16 2.30 6.60
N ARG A 91 -1.27 1.59 6.39
CA ARG A 91 -2.63 2.16 6.45
C ARG A 91 -2.87 2.87 7.78
N ALA A 92 -2.42 2.28 8.89
CA ALA A 92 -2.60 2.81 10.24
C ALA A 92 -2.06 4.22 10.44
N TRP A 93 -0.93 4.57 9.83
CA TRP A 93 -0.34 5.91 9.93
C TRP A 93 -0.79 6.84 8.79
N VAL A 94 -1.06 6.30 7.59
CA VAL A 94 -1.65 7.08 6.48
C VAL A 94 -2.99 7.69 6.87
N THR A 95 -3.88 6.92 7.51
CA THR A 95 -5.18 7.44 7.96
C THR A 95 -5.06 8.32 9.20
N GLU A 96 -3.95 8.25 9.95
CA GLU A 96 -3.66 9.23 11.02
C GLU A 96 -3.47 10.63 10.44
N VAL A 97 -2.75 10.75 9.31
CA VAL A 97 -2.54 12.04 8.64
C VAL A 97 -3.88 12.65 8.21
N PHE A 98 -4.79 11.86 7.65
CA PHE A 98 -6.09 12.37 7.21
C PHE A 98 -7.07 12.69 8.36
N GLU A 99 -7.15 11.85 9.39
CA GLU A 99 -8.27 11.86 10.34
C GLU A 99 -7.90 12.29 11.75
N GLY A 100 -6.61 12.18 12.11
CA GLY A 100 -6.12 12.39 13.46
C GLY A 100 -6.48 11.24 14.42
N LEU A 101 -5.76 11.20 15.54
CA LEU A 101 -5.87 10.14 16.54
C LEU A 101 -7.28 10.00 17.13
N GLU A 102 -7.97 11.11 17.41
CA GLU A 102 -9.28 11.08 18.08
C GLU A 102 -10.33 10.26 17.31
N ARG A 103 -10.39 10.42 15.98
CA ARG A 103 -11.31 9.66 15.12
C ARG A 103 -10.97 8.16 15.10
N GLN A 104 -9.69 7.84 15.02
CA GLN A 104 -9.21 6.46 14.95
C GLN A 104 -9.47 5.63 16.22
N TYR A 105 -9.67 6.26 17.39
CA TYR A 105 -9.96 5.53 18.64
C TYR A 105 -11.09 4.51 18.48
N SER A 106 -12.20 4.89 17.84
CA SER A 106 -13.36 3.99 17.68
C SER A 106 -13.08 2.78 16.79
N GLU A 107 -12.14 2.89 15.83
CA GLU A 107 -11.71 1.76 15.00
C GLU A 107 -10.91 0.78 15.86
N TYR A 108 -9.74 1.20 16.36
CA TYR A 108 -8.83 0.34 17.15
C TYR A 108 -9.47 -0.17 18.45
N ARG A 109 -10.43 0.55 19.03
CA ARG A 109 -11.19 0.09 20.21
C ARG A 109 -12.01 -1.15 19.91
N ASN A 110 -12.69 -1.17 18.76
CA ASN A 110 -13.79 -2.11 18.49
C ASN A 110 -13.47 -3.18 17.44
N ASP A 111 -12.51 -2.95 16.55
CA ASP A 111 -12.04 -3.95 15.58
C ASP A 111 -11.31 -5.09 16.30
N ASP A 112 -11.55 -6.33 15.88
CA ASP A 112 -10.91 -7.54 16.43
C ASP A 112 -10.08 -8.31 15.38
N GLY A 113 -9.97 -7.80 14.16
CA GLY A 113 -9.27 -8.47 13.06
C GLY A 113 -10.03 -9.68 12.50
N ILE A 114 -11.34 -9.77 12.75
CA ILE A 114 -12.26 -10.78 12.22
C ILE A 114 -13.53 -10.13 11.65
N ASP A 115 -14.16 -9.21 12.39
CA ASP A 115 -15.41 -8.55 11.99
C ASP A 115 -15.36 -7.03 12.24
N GLY A 116 -15.23 -6.26 11.16
CA GLY A 116 -15.10 -4.81 11.22
C GLY A 116 -16.40 -4.07 11.56
N SER A 117 -17.56 -4.73 11.61
CA SER A 117 -18.85 -4.05 11.79
C SER A 117 -18.92 -3.23 13.08
N ARG A 118 -18.22 -3.68 14.13
CA ARG A 118 -18.14 -2.98 15.42
C ARG A 118 -17.26 -1.73 15.39
N ALA A 119 -16.30 -1.68 14.46
CA ALA A 119 -15.48 -0.51 14.13
C ALA A 119 -16.14 0.41 13.07
N GLY A 120 -17.33 0.07 12.58
CA GLY A 120 -18.09 0.85 11.60
C GLY A 120 -17.91 0.43 10.14
N TYR A 121 -17.21 -0.67 9.86
CA TYR A 121 -17.11 -1.21 8.51
C TYR A 121 -18.45 -1.76 8.01
N GLN A 122 -18.69 -1.64 6.71
CA GLN A 122 -19.73 -2.35 5.99
C GLN A 122 -19.10 -3.40 5.06
N ILE A 123 -19.73 -4.57 4.95
CA ILE A 123 -19.36 -5.57 3.92
C ILE A 123 -19.94 -5.09 2.58
N VAL A 124 -19.10 -5.04 1.54
CA VAL A 124 -19.45 -4.48 0.23
C VAL A 124 -19.21 -5.50 -0.87
N HIS A 125 -20.26 -5.85 -1.61
CA HIS A 125 -20.15 -6.77 -2.74
C HIS A 125 -19.70 -6.06 -4.03
N GLY A 126 -19.08 -6.80 -4.95
CA GLY A 126 -18.45 -6.26 -6.15
C GLY A 126 -19.42 -5.49 -7.08
N ASP A 127 -20.69 -5.86 -7.11
CA ASP A 127 -21.77 -5.14 -7.80
C ASP A 127 -22.22 -3.86 -7.06
N GLY A 128 -22.02 -3.78 -5.74
CA GLY A 128 -22.25 -2.59 -4.92
C GLY A 128 -21.09 -1.57 -4.92
N LEU A 129 -19.85 -1.99 -5.21
CA LEU A 129 -18.66 -1.13 -5.12
C LEU A 129 -18.79 0.17 -5.92
N ALA A 130 -19.17 0.08 -7.20
CA ALA A 130 -19.31 1.27 -8.05
C ALA A 130 -20.34 2.26 -7.49
N ALA A 131 -21.45 1.78 -6.93
CA ALA A 131 -22.47 2.63 -6.31
C ALA A 131 -21.97 3.33 -5.04
N LEU A 132 -21.16 2.64 -4.22
CA LEU A 132 -20.60 3.15 -2.96
C LEU A 132 -19.50 4.21 -3.16
N PHE A 133 -18.71 4.12 -4.24
CA PHE A 133 -17.80 5.20 -4.60
C PHE A 133 -18.55 6.35 -5.31
N GLN A 134 -19.52 6.03 -6.17
CA GLN A 134 -20.31 7.03 -6.89
C GLN A 134 -21.22 7.88 -5.97
N SER A 135 -21.68 7.35 -4.83
CA SER A 135 -22.50 8.10 -3.86
C SER A 135 -21.76 9.28 -3.20
N HIS A 136 -20.43 9.32 -3.30
CA HIS A 136 -19.60 10.43 -2.80
C HIS A 136 -18.83 11.18 -3.89
N ALA A 137 -18.78 10.69 -5.13
CA ALA A 137 -17.93 11.23 -6.20
C ALA A 137 -18.16 12.72 -6.53
N GLU A 138 -19.38 13.24 -6.32
CA GLU A 138 -19.71 14.67 -6.49
C GLU A 138 -19.61 15.49 -5.19
N SER A 139 -19.15 14.90 -4.08
CA SER A 139 -19.02 15.58 -2.80
C SER A 139 -17.98 16.71 -2.84
N LEU A 140 -18.25 17.75 -2.06
CA LEU A 140 -17.31 18.83 -1.77
C LEU A 140 -16.34 18.45 -0.64
N GLU A 141 -16.69 17.44 0.16
CA GLU A 141 -15.86 16.86 1.22
C GLU A 141 -14.80 15.92 0.63
N THR A 142 -13.60 15.92 1.20
CA THR A 142 -12.63 14.84 0.96
C THR A 142 -13.13 13.58 1.69
N VAL A 143 -13.22 12.45 0.98
CA VAL A 143 -13.67 11.18 1.56
C VAL A 143 -12.53 10.17 1.51
N ILE A 144 -12.22 9.59 2.66
CA ILE A 144 -11.23 8.53 2.82
C ILE A 144 -11.94 7.20 2.97
N TYR A 145 -11.45 6.17 2.28
CA TYR A 145 -11.98 4.81 2.33
C TYR A 145 -10.89 3.89 2.89
N HIS A 146 -11.15 3.25 4.03
CA HIS A 146 -10.34 2.10 4.45
C HIS A 146 -10.96 0.88 3.77
N VAL A 147 -10.29 0.32 2.77
CA VAL A 147 -10.74 -0.89 2.07
C VAL A 147 -9.91 -2.05 2.58
N ARG A 148 -10.55 -3.16 2.98
CA ARG A 148 -9.84 -4.37 3.42
C ARG A 148 -10.49 -5.66 2.94
N HIS A 149 -9.65 -6.55 2.44
CA HIS A 149 -9.96 -7.97 2.35
C HIS A 149 -9.69 -8.58 3.73
N THR A 150 -10.67 -9.30 4.26
CA THR A 150 -10.60 -10.02 5.54
C THR A 150 -11.21 -11.41 5.39
N GLY A 151 -10.97 -12.30 6.35
CA GLY A 151 -11.49 -13.66 6.36
C GLY A 151 -10.41 -14.68 5.97
N THR A 152 -10.62 -15.36 4.84
CA THR A 152 -9.62 -16.18 4.14
C THR A 152 -8.55 -15.37 3.39
N GLU A 153 -8.72 -14.04 3.30
CA GLU A 153 -7.80 -13.11 2.66
C GLU A 153 -7.31 -12.01 3.62
N ASP A 154 -6.10 -11.49 3.37
CA ASP A 154 -5.52 -10.35 4.09
C ASP A 154 -4.83 -9.38 3.11
N HIS A 155 -5.51 -8.26 2.82
CA HIS A 155 -4.90 -7.09 2.21
C HIS A 155 -5.70 -5.83 2.50
N VAL A 156 -5.05 -4.71 2.79
CA VAL A 156 -5.74 -3.44 3.10
C VAL A 156 -5.13 -2.25 2.37
N VAL A 157 -5.97 -1.31 1.94
CA VAL A 157 -5.56 -0.10 1.22
C VAL A 157 -6.34 1.12 1.73
N THR A 158 -5.73 2.30 1.63
CA THR A 158 -6.44 3.57 1.79
C THR A 158 -6.72 4.16 0.41
N VAL A 159 -7.97 4.51 0.11
CA VAL A 159 -8.32 5.30 -1.07
C VAL A 159 -8.75 6.70 -0.63
N GLU A 160 -8.08 7.72 -1.16
CA GLU A 160 -8.45 9.13 -1.02
C GLU A 160 -9.27 9.55 -2.24
N GLN A 161 -10.50 10.03 -2.04
CA GLN A 161 -11.22 10.76 -3.08
C GLN A 161 -10.69 12.18 -3.20
N LEU A 162 -10.24 12.55 -4.40
CA LEU A 162 -9.70 13.88 -4.68
C LEU A 162 -10.82 14.93 -4.76
N PRO A 163 -10.64 16.13 -4.19
CA PRO A 163 -11.69 17.15 -4.14
C PRO A 163 -12.33 17.47 -5.49
N ARG A 164 -13.64 17.74 -5.47
CA ARG A 164 -14.43 18.17 -6.64
C ARG A 164 -14.43 17.16 -7.80
N GLY A 165 -14.44 15.86 -7.49
CA GLY A 165 -14.52 14.78 -8.48
C GLY A 165 -13.29 14.64 -9.36
N GLN A 166 -12.12 15.12 -8.94
CA GLN A 166 -10.87 15.05 -9.73
C GLN A 166 -10.36 13.62 -9.94
N GLY A 167 -10.83 12.66 -9.14
CA GLY A 167 -10.40 11.26 -9.21
C GLY A 167 -10.17 10.66 -7.83
N TYR A 168 -9.33 9.62 -7.78
CA TYR A 168 -8.99 8.90 -6.56
C TYR A 168 -7.48 8.62 -6.50
N ARG A 169 -6.90 8.52 -5.30
CA ARG A 169 -5.51 8.11 -5.08
C ARG A 169 -5.46 6.92 -4.13
N ILE A 170 -4.58 5.95 -4.41
CA ILE A 170 -4.46 4.72 -3.64
C ILE A 170 -3.13 4.71 -2.88
N TYR A 171 -3.20 4.46 -1.58
CA TYR A 171 -2.05 4.24 -0.70
C TYR A 171 -2.09 2.77 -0.25
N GLN A 172 -1.06 2.00 -0.63
CA GLN A 172 -0.94 0.59 -0.30
C GLN A 172 0.54 0.19 -0.16
N SER A 173 0.76 -0.90 0.56
CA SER A 173 2.05 -1.57 0.79
C SER A 173 1.76 -3.06 0.99
N TYR A 174 2.77 -3.92 1.06
CA TYR A 174 2.52 -5.38 1.18
C TYR A 174 3.48 -6.06 2.14
N ILE A 175 2.98 -7.10 2.82
CA ILE A 175 3.60 -7.78 3.96
C ILE A 175 5.05 -8.18 3.63
N ASN A 176 6.01 -7.50 4.26
CA ASN A 176 7.45 -7.72 4.13
C ASN A 176 7.95 -7.75 2.67
N ALA A 177 7.33 -6.95 1.81
CA ALA A 177 7.50 -7.02 0.35
C ALA A 177 7.74 -5.66 -0.31
N TYR A 178 6.87 -4.69 -0.05
CA TYR A 178 6.92 -3.34 -0.62
C TYR A 178 6.47 -2.34 0.45
N SER A 179 7.21 -1.27 0.66
CA SER A 179 6.80 -0.14 1.51
C SER A 179 5.91 0.86 0.75
N LEU A 180 5.28 1.79 1.47
CA LEU A 180 4.61 2.93 0.83
C LEU A 180 5.61 3.83 0.11
N ASN A 181 6.87 3.87 0.57
CA ASN A 181 7.91 4.68 -0.06
C ASN A 181 8.21 4.18 -1.48
N ALA A 182 8.29 2.86 -1.66
CA ALA A 182 8.33 2.25 -2.99
C ALA A 182 7.08 2.62 -3.80
N TRP A 183 5.88 2.43 -3.22
CA TRP A 183 4.61 2.69 -3.91
C TRP A 183 4.46 4.14 -4.40
N LEU A 184 4.91 5.13 -3.62
CA LEU A 184 4.86 6.56 -3.96
C LEU A 184 6.10 7.06 -4.74
N SER A 185 7.14 6.25 -4.89
CA SER A 185 8.36 6.64 -5.62
C SER A 185 8.07 7.03 -7.07
N ALA A 186 8.91 7.90 -7.63
CA ALA A 186 8.89 8.29 -9.04
C ALA A 186 9.82 7.44 -9.94
N SER A 187 10.65 6.57 -9.35
CA SER A 187 11.48 5.58 -10.07
C SER A 187 11.62 4.29 -9.25
N THR A 188 11.90 3.18 -9.93
CA THR A 188 12.31 1.91 -9.33
C THR A 188 13.81 1.82 -9.04
N ASP A 189 14.61 2.82 -9.47
CA ASP A 189 16.04 2.93 -9.17
C ASP A 189 16.32 2.87 -7.65
N GLY A 190 17.10 1.89 -7.20
CA GLY A 190 17.41 1.69 -5.77
C GLY A 190 16.24 1.16 -4.94
N LEU A 191 15.10 0.83 -5.56
CA LEU A 191 13.94 0.16 -4.95
C LEU A 191 14.33 -1.09 -4.15
N PHE A 192 15.12 -1.93 -4.81
CA PHE A 192 15.43 -3.27 -4.38
C PHE A 192 16.83 -3.34 -3.73
N ASP A 193 16.85 -3.72 -2.46
CA ASP A 193 18.04 -4.20 -1.74
C ASP A 193 17.54 -5.32 -0.82
N ALA A 194 18.22 -6.47 -0.86
CA ALA A 194 17.76 -7.71 -0.26
C ALA A 194 17.53 -7.62 1.27
N ASP A 195 18.16 -6.68 1.96
CA ASP A 195 18.02 -6.44 3.42
C ASP A 195 17.51 -5.02 3.74
N ALA A 196 18.01 -4.00 3.04
CA ALA A 196 17.73 -2.59 3.34
C ALA A 196 16.69 -1.92 2.42
N GLY A 197 16.20 -2.62 1.39
CA GLY A 197 15.36 -2.04 0.34
C GLY A 197 13.97 -1.61 0.78
N GLU A 198 13.34 -0.74 -0.02
CA GLU A 198 11.91 -0.44 0.07
C GLU A 198 11.08 -1.54 -0.62
N ILE A 199 11.73 -2.34 -1.47
CA ILE A 199 11.24 -3.57 -2.07
C ILE A 199 12.17 -4.71 -1.62
N MET A 200 11.58 -5.82 -1.15
CA MET A 200 12.30 -6.95 -0.56
C MET A 200 11.76 -8.31 -1.04
N VAL A 201 12.65 -9.30 -1.11
CA VAL A 201 12.27 -10.72 -1.27
C VAL A 201 11.48 -11.16 -0.05
N TRP A 202 10.44 -11.98 -0.28
CA TRP A 202 9.57 -12.54 0.74
C TRP A 202 10.24 -13.61 1.60
N ARG A 203 11.30 -13.24 2.33
CA ARG A 203 12.04 -14.13 3.24
C ARG A 203 11.14 -14.79 4.27
N GLY A 204 10.09 -14.09 4.73
CA GLY A 204 9.04 -14.65 5.58
C GLY A 204 8.30 -15.82 4.92
N LEU A 205 7.85 -15.67 3.67
CA LEU A 205 7.16 -16.75 2.94
C LEU A 205 8.12 -17.91 2.62
N GLN A 206 9.36 -17.63 2.21
CA GLN A 206 10.36 -18.67 1.96
C GLN A 206 10.72 -19.45 3.24
N THR A 207 10.73 -18.79 4.39
CA THR A 207 10.93 -19.42 5.70
C THR A 207 9.73 -20.28 6.10
N ALA A 208 8.50 -19.75 5.96
CA ALA A 208 7.27 -20.47 6.23
C ALA A 208 7.11 -21.70 5.32
N ALA A 209 7.35 -21.55 4.01
CA ALA A 209 7.31 -22.64 3.04
C ALA A 209 8.32 -23.74 3.38
N ASN A 210 9.56 -23.40 3.73
CA ASN A 210 10.54 -24.37 4.22
C ASN A 210 10.11 -25.08 5.51
N ALA A 211 9.49 -24.36 6.45
CA ALA A 211 8.97 -24.95 7.69
C ALA A 211 7.84 -25.96 7.40
N THR A 212 6.88 -25.62 6.53
CA THR A 212 5.82 -26.55 6.09
C THR A 212 6.41 -27.76 5.38
N LEU A 213 7.34 -27.56 4.42
CA LEU A 213 8.00 -28.64 3.68
C LEU A 213 8.75 -29.60 4.62
N ALA A 214 9.46 -29.08 5.62
CA ALA A 214 10.11 -29.88 6.63
C ALA A 214 9.10 -30.64 7.50
N GLN A 215 8.01 -30.00 7.92
CA GLN A 215 6.95 -30.62 8.72
C GLN A 215 6.30 -31.81 8.01
N VAL A 216 5.87 -31.64 6.75
CA VAL A 216 5.10 -32.66 6.02
C VAL A 216 5.95 -33.85 5.55
N SER A 217 7.26 -33.62 5.33
CA SER A 217 8.19 -34.65 4.86
C SER A 217 8.96 -35.38 5.96
N GLY A 218 8.85 -34.93 7.21
CA GLY A 218 9.70 -35.38 8.31
C GLY A 218 11.16 -34.92 8.18
N GLY A 219 11.37 -33.68 7.73
CA GLY A 219 12.67 -33.02 7.60
C GLY A 219 13.47 -33.39 6.36
N LYS A 220 12.82 -33.85 5.28
CA LYS A 220 13.49 -34.32 4.04
C LYS A 220 13.35 -33.35 2.88
N ALA A 221 12.18 -32.73 2.73
CA ALA A 221 11.90 -31.72 1.72
C ALA A 221 12.19 -30.31 2.24
N SER A 222 12.65 -29.47 1.33
CA SER A 222 12.87 -28.03 1.46
C SER A 222 12.66 -27.41 0.08
N LEU A 223 12.68 -26.08 -0.04
CA LEU A 223 12.64 -25.42 -1.37
C LEU A 223 13.76 -25.94 -2.28
N ASP A 224 14.95 -26.22 -1.73
CA ASP A 224 16.08 -26.80 -2.46
C ASP A 224 15.92 -28.30 -2.81
N ASN A 225 14.98 -29.01 -2.18
CA ASN A 225 14.82 -30.47 -2.30
C ASN A 225 13.35 -30.91 -2.43
N LEU A 226 12.64 -30.36 -3.43
CA LEU A 226 11.23 -30.67 -3.69
C LEU A 226 10.99 -32.07 -4.28
N ASP A 227 12.05 -32.80 -4.65
CA ASP A 227 11.97 -34.22 -5.04
C ASP A 227 11.73 -35.15 -3.84
N ALA A 228 11.98 -34.68 -2.61
CA ALA A 228 11.68 -35.38 -1.37
C ALA A 228 10.26 -35.11 -0.82
N LEU A 229 9.40 -34.42 -1.59
CA LEU A 229 7.97 -34.27 -1.26
C LEU A 229 7.26 -35.63 -1.20
N PRO A 230 6.41 -35.88 -0.17
CA PRO A 230 5.48 -37.00 -0.16
C PRO A 230 4.58 -37.01 -1.41
N GLU A 231 4.13 -38.19 -1.83
CA GLU A 231 3.30 -38.37 -3.03
C GLU A 231 2.02 -37.53 -2.94
N GLU A 232 1.39 -37.57 -1.77
CA GLU A 232 0.17 -36.85 -1.43
C GLU A 232 0.34 -35.32 -1.34
N TRP A 233 1.58 -34.79 -1.32
CA TRP A 233 1.87 -33.35 -1.36
C TRP A 233 2.35 -32.86 -2.75
N ARG A 234 2.49 -33.74 -3.75
CA ARG A 234 3.03 -33.36 -5.07
C ARG A 234 2.19 -32.34 -5.83
N PHE A 235 0.88 -32.24 -5.56
CA PHE A 235 0.02 -31.23 -6.18
C PHE A 235 0.44 -29.79 -5.82
N ALA A 236 1.03 -29.59 -4.63
CA ALA A 236 1.51 -28.29 -4.17
C ALA A 236 2.92 -27.94 -4.68
N ARG A 237 3.60 -28.87 -5.37
CA ARG A 237 4.96 -28.67 -5.90
C ARG A 237 5.11 -27.40 -6.77
N PRO A 238 4.19 -27.05 -7.69
CA PRO A 238 4.33 -25.86 -8.52
C PRO A 238 4.36 -24.55 -7.71
N TYR A 239 3.65 -24.48 -6.58
CA TYR A 239 3.71 -23.35 -5.67
C TYR A 239 5.06 -23.26 -4.95
N TYR A 240 5.60 -24.39 -4.48
CA TYR A 240 6.93 -24.39 -3.87
C TYR A 240 8.06 -24.13 -4.86
N GLU A 241 7.95 -24.60 -6.10
CA GLU A 241 8.86 -24.22 -7.18
C GLU A 241 8.75 -22.71 -7.47
N TYR A 242 7.54 -22.15 -7.47
CA TYR A 242 7.34 -20.71 -7.59
C TYR A 242 7.96 -19.91 -6.43
N VAL A 243 7.74 -20.29 -5.16
CA VAL A 243 8.30 -19.59 -3.98
C VAL A 243 9.84 -19.67 -3.92
N ARG A 244 10.43 -20.74 -4.46
CA ARG A 244 11.87 -20.86 -4.67
C ARG A 244 12.37 -19.93 -5.79
N ASP A 245 11.67 -19.92 -6.92
CA ASP A 245 12.10 -19.23 -8.15
C ASP A 245 11.57 -17.78 -8.26
N TYR A 246 10.96 -17.21 -7.22
CA TYR A 246 10.48 -15.83 -7.18
C TYR A 246 11.62 -14.85 -6.88
N ASP A 247 12.42 -14.61 -7.92
CA ASP A 247 13.59 -13.74 -7.91
C ASP A 247 13.28 -12.23 -8.00
N GLU A 248 14.32 -11.41 -7.86
CA GLU A 248 14.30 -9.94 -8.02
C GLU A 248 13.60 -9.50 -9.32
N ALA A 249 13.90 -10.16 -10.45
CA ALA A 249 13.33 -9.79 -11.75
C ALA A 249 11.80 -10.01 -11.78
N ARG A 250 11.30 -11.08 -11.17
CA ARG A 250 9.85 -11.33 -11.02
C ARG A 250 9.20 -10.41 -10.01
N VAL A 251 9.87 -10.10 -8.89
CA VAL A 251 9.40 -9.14 -7.89
C VAL A 251 9.22 -7.76 -8.54
N MET A 252 10.23 -7.25 -9.23
CA MET A 252 10.19 -5.95 -9.89
C MET A 252 9.18 -5.92 -11.05
N ALA A 253 9.11 -6.98 -11.87
CA ALA A 253 8.12 -7.05 -12.95
C ALA A 253 6.67 -7.06 -12.45
N ASN A 254 6.38 -7.74 -11.34
CA ASN A 254 5.07 -7.69 -10.69
C ASN A 254 4.79 -6.31 -10.07
N PHE A 255 5.79 -5.72 -9.42
CA PHE A 255 5.67 -4.40 -8.81
C PHE A 255 5.34 -3.33 -9.85
N GLU A 256 6.16 -3.21 -10.90
CA GLU A 256 6.02 -2.19 -11.95
C GLU A 256 4.68 -2.28 -12.68
N LYS A 257 4.13 -3.49 -12.84
CA LYS A 257 2.84 -3.76 -13.51
C LYS A 257 1.66 -3.05 -12.85
N ALA A 258 1.65 -2.92 -11.52
CA ALA A 258 0.63 -2.18 -10.76
C ALA A 258 1.09 -0.75 -10.42
N TRP A 259 2.35 -0.55 -10.05
CA TRP A 259 2.93 0.74 -9.67
C TRP A 259 2.84 1.78 -10.79
N THR A 260 3.10 1.42 -12.05
CA THR A 260 2.95 2.34 -13.20
C THR A 260 1.49 2.77 -13.46
N ARG A 261 0.52 1.98 -12.99
CA ARG A 261 -0.92 2.23 -13.18
C ARG A 261 -1.51 3.03 -12.03
N TYR A 262 -1.20 2.67 -10.79
CA TYR A 262 -1.89 3.16 -9.58
C TYR A 262 -0.97 3.72 -8.49
N GLY A 263 0.35 3.57 -8.63
CA GLY A 263 1.35 4.08 -7.68
C GLY A 263 1.79 5.51 -8.00
N GLN A 264 3.05 5.82 -7.66
CA GLN A 264 3.71 7.11 -7.92
C GLN A 264 3.04 8.33 -7.23
N GLY A 265 2.03 8.11 -6.39
CA GLY A 265 1.18 9.17 -5.82
C GLY A 265 0.21 9.82 -6.81
N ARG A 266 0.00 9.22 -8.00
CA ARG A 266 -0.88 9.80 -9.02
C ARG A 266 -2.34 9.82 -8.58
N GLY A 267 -3.08 10.81 -9.08
CA GLY A 267 -4.54 10.72 -9.13
C GLY A 267 -4.97 9.87 -10.33
N LEU A 268 -5.85 8.91 -10.10
CA LEU A 268 -6.59 8.19 -11.13
C LEU A 268 -7.83 9.01 -11.48
N PRO A 269 -7.99 9.53 -12.72
CA PRO A 269 -9.24 10.14 -13.16
C PRO A 269 -10.41 9.16 -12.99
N PRO A 270 -11.66 9.65 -12.82
CA PRO A 270 -12.81 8.78 -12.55
C PRO A 270 -12.94 7.59 -13.52
N ALA A 271 -12.66 7.75 -14.81
CA ALA A 271 -12.67 6.63 -15.76
C ALA A 271 -11.64 5.53 -15.44
N GLU A 272 -10.38 5.88 -15.11
CA GLU A 272 -9.38 4.88 -14.71
C GLU A 272 -9.75 4.18 -13.40
N PHE A 273 -10.39 4.90 -12.47
CA PHE A 273 -10.80 4.32 -11.19
C PHE A 273 -12.04 3.42 -11.33
N PHE A 274 -13.11 3.90 -11.95
CA PHE A 274 -14.37 3.15 -12.08
C PHE A 274 -14.29 2.04 -13.13
N ASP A 275 -13.70 2.28 -14.32
CA ASP A 275 -13.72 1.33 -15.44
C ASP A 275 -12.58 0.29 -15.38
N ASP A 276 -11.50 0.54 -14.60
CA ASP A 276 -10.32 -0.34 -14.56
C ASP A 276 -9.91 -0.78 -13.15
N TYR A 277 -9.80 0.11 -12.15
CA TYR A 277 -9.44 -0.28 -10.78
C TYR A 277 -10.59 -1.03 -10.06
N LEU A 278 -11.76 -0.40 -9.94
CA LEU A 278 -12.92 -1.00 -9.27
C LEU A 278 -13.45 -2.25 -9.98
N VAL A 279 -13.36 -2.34 -11.31
CA VAL A 279 -13.72 -3.57 -12.05
C VAL A 279 -12.87 -4.76 -11.62
N LYS A 280 -11.57 -4.56 -11.35
CA LYS A 280 -10.71 -5.64 -10.81
C LYS A 280 -11.05 -5.96 -9.36
N LEU A 281 -11.25 -4.95 -8.51
CA LEU A 281 -11.61 -5.14 -7.10
C LEU A 281 -12.95 -5.90 -6.98
N ALA A 282 -13.94 -5.55 -7.80
CA ALA A 282 -15.22 -6.24 -7.90
C ALA A 282 -15.07 -7.69 -8.40
N ARG A 283 -14.19 -7.94 -9.38
CA ARG A 283 -13.88 -9.29 -9.86
C ARG A 283 -13.25 -10.15 -8.77
N LEU A 284 -12.33 -9.59 -7.99
CA LEU A 284 -11.73 -10.30 -6.85
C LEU A 284 -12.78 -10.60 -5.78
N GLU A 285 -13.55 -9.60 -5.32
CA GLU A 285 -14.63 -9.78 -4.33
C GLU A 285 -15.61 -10.87 -4.74
N ALA A 286 -16.13 -10.76 -5.97
CA ALA A 286 -17.12 -11.69 -6.47
C ALA A 286 -16.52 -13.09 -6.67
N TYR A 287 -15.23 -13.20 -7.00
CA TYR A 287 -14.57 -14.48 -7.10
C TYR A 287 -14.32 -15.12 -5.73
N PHE A 288 -13.66 -14.44 -4.80
CA PHE A 288 -13.33 -15.02 -3.49
C PHE A 288 -14.60 -15.44 -2.76
N ARG A 289 -15.58 -14.55 -2.55
CA ARG A 289 -16.87 -14.87 -1.90
C ARG A 289 -17.65 -16.03 -2.54
N GLN A 290 -17.46 -16.33 -3.83
CA GLN A 290 -18.14 -17.43 -4.51
C GLN A 290 -17.36 -18.76 -4.53
N ASN A 291 -16.08 -18.73 -4.18
CA ASN A 291 -15.16 -19.87 -4.27
C ASN A 291 -14.39 -20.12 -2.97
N ASP A 292 -14.74 -19.38 -1.93
CA ASP A 292 -14.29 -19.49 -0.55
C ASP A 292 -14.52 -20.92 -0.02
N HIS A 293 -13.56 -21.45 0.73
CA HIS A 293 -13.59 -22.83 1.25
C HIS A 293 -13.91 -23.92 0.19
N ALA A 294 -13.67 -23.67 -1.10
CA ALA A 294 -14.01 -24.59 -2.18
C ALA A 294 -12.79 -25.34 -2.73
N SER A 295 -12.94 -26.66 -2.94
CA SER A 295 -11.96 -27.54 -3.59
C SER A 295 -11.69 -27.26 -5.08
N LYS A 296 -12.04 -26.06 -5.55
CA LYS A 296 -11.91 -25.62 -6.93
C LYS A 296 -10.52 -24.98 -7.14
N PRO A 297 -9.72 -25.44 -8.14
CA PRO A 297 -8.44 -24.84 -8.46
C PRO A 297 -8.50 -23.33 -8.73
N PHE A 298 -7.53 -22.59 -8.18
CA PHE A 298 -7.39 -21.15 -8.34
C PHE A 298 -7.08 -20.78 -9.82
N PRO A 299 -7.86 -19.87 -10.44
CA PRO A 299 -7.61 -19.45 -11.81
C PRO A 299 -6.44 -18.47 -11.95
N GLU A 300 -5.64 -18.65 -13.00
CA GLU A 300 -4.52 -17.77 -13.33
C GLU A 300 -4.97 -16.34 -13.67
N ASP A 301 -6.19 -16.14 -14.16
CA ASP A 301 -6.74 -14.82 -14.45
C ASP A 301 -7.12 -14.04 -13.17
N ILE A 302 -7.46 -14.72 -12.08
CA ILE A 302 -7.68 -14.10 -10.76
C ILE A 302 -6.33 -13.75 -10.13
N TRP A 303 -5.36 -14.67 -10.18
CA TRP A 303 -3.97 -14.42 -9.75
C TRP A 303 -3.37 -13.19 -10.43
N ASN A 304 -3.50 -13.09 -11.75
CA ASN A 304 -3.07 -11.93 -12.51
C ASN A 304 -3.87 -10.67 -12.17
N THR A 305 -5.17 -10.78 -11.81
CA THR A 305 -5.99 -9.63 -11.37
C THR A 305 -5.54 -9.10 -10.01
N TRP A 306 -5.13 -9.98 -9.09
CA TRP A 306 -4.55 -9.62 -7.79
C TRP A 306 -3.20 -8.91 -7.97
N ILE A 307 -2.28 -9.47 -8.77
CA ILE A 307 -0.98 -8.84 -9.08
C ILE A 307 -1.17 -7.48 -9.78
N ASP A 308 -2.14 -7.38 -10.70
CA ASP A 308 -2.48 -6.13 -11.40
C ASP A 308 -2.87 -4.98 -10.44
N LEU A 309 -3.44 -5.30 -9.27
CA LEU A 309 -3.88 -4.32 -8.26
C LEU A 309 -2.80 -4.04 -7.22
N TYR A 310 -2.22 -5.08 -6.62
CA TYR A 310 -1.46 -4.96 -5.37
C TYR A 310 0.06 -5.03 -5.53
N ALA A 311 0.57 -5.06 -6.78
CA ALA A 311 1.99 -5.24 -7.10
C ALA A 311 2.60 -6.57 -6.60
N SER A 312 1.79 -7.40 -5.94
CA SER A 312 2.17 -8.59 -5.20
C SER A 312 1.43 -9.81 -5.75
N PRO A 313 2.03 -11.00 -5.71
CA PRO A 313 1.29 -12.25 -5.65
C PRO A 313 0.43 -12.31 -4.39
N ASN A 314 -0.44 -13.31 -4.27
CA ASN A 314 -1.13 -13.63 -3.02
C ASN A 314 -0.33 -14.72 -2.26
N PRO A 315 -0.29 -14.76 -0.91
CA PRO A 315 0.53 -15.74 -0.17
C PRO A 315 -0.26 -16.99 0.26
N LEU A 316 -1.58 -16.95 0.10
CA LEU A 316 -2.57 -17.93 0.55
C LEU A 316 -3.17 -18.72 -0.63
N HIS A 317 -2.90 -18.30 -1.87
CA HIS A 317 -3.40 -18.92 -3.09
C HIS A 317 -2.28 -19.14 -4.11
N PHE A 318 -2.51 -19.99 -5.12
CA PHE A 318 -1.61 -20.16 -6.26
C PHE A 318 -2.34 -20.83 -7.44
N PRO A 319 -2.12 -20.42 -8.71
CA PRO A 319 -2.79 -21.01 -9.86
C PRO A 319 -2.75 -22.55 -9.91
N GLY A 320 -3.92 -23.16 -10.05
CA GLY A 320 -4.08 -24.62 -10.11
C GLY A 320 -4.19 -25.32 -8.73
N ILE A 321 -3.91 -24.64 -7.62
CA ILE A 321 -4.11 -25.17 -6.27
C ILE A 321 -5.55 -24.86 -5.80
N PRO A 322 -6.27 -25.81 -5.15
CA PRO A 322 -7.58 -25.54 -4.53
C PRO A 322 -7.55 -24.45 -3.46
N HIS A 323 -8.67 -23.75 -3.19
CA HIS A 323 -8.74 -22.78 -2.08
C HIS A 323 -8.65 -23.47 -0.72
N ASP A 324 -9.50 -24.48 -0.52
CA ASP A 324 -9.64 -25.25 0.73
C ASP A 324 -8.30 -25.74 1.29
N PHE A 325 -7.34 -26.09 0.43
CA PHE A 325 -5.99 -26.50 0.83
C PHE A 325 -5.25 -25.51 1.76
N ILE A 326 -5.44 -24.20 1.60
CA ILE A 326 -4.83 -23.19 2.47
C ILE A 326 -5.88 -22.54 3.38
N THR A 327 -7.07 -22.24 2.86
CA THR A 327 -8.14 -21.61 3.66
C THR A 327 -8.56 -22.49 4.83
N ASP A 328 -8.71 -23.80 4.61
CA ASP A 328 -9.22 -24.71 5.64
C ASP A 328 -8.09 -25.28 6.51
N LEU A 329 -6.84 -25.08 6.10
CA LEU A 329 -5.65 -25.42 6.89
C LEU A 329 -5.31 -24.33 7.93
N LEU A 330 -5.59 -23.06 7.62
CA LEU A 330 -5.14 -21.91 8.42
C LEU A 330 -6.29 -21.01 8.93
N LEU A 331 -7.42 -20.96 8.23
CA LEU A 331 -8.47 -19.93 8.36
C LEU A 331 -9.90 -20.52 8.33
N ALA A 332 -10.06 -21.81 8.66
CA ALA A 332 -11.30 -22.59 8.49
C ALA A 332 -12.57 -22.01 9.16
N ASP A 333 -12.41 -21.15 10.17
CA ASP A 333 -13.51 -20.50 10.90
C ASP A 333 -13.77 -19.04 10.43
N ARG A 334 -13.36 -18.66 9.20
CA ARG A 334 -13.36 -17.25 8.73
C ARG A 334 -13.80 -17.08 7.25
N ASP A 335 -15.07 -16.79 6.99
CA ASP A 335 -15.53 -16.46 5.63
C ASP A 335 -14.84 -15.20 5.05
N TYR A 336 -14.53 -15.21 3.75
CA TYR A 336 -14.06 -14.05 2.98
C TYR A 336 -15.02 -12.86 3.04
N ARG A 337 -14.46 -11.66 3.23
CA ARG A 337 -15.18 -10.38 3.18
C ARG A 337 -14.34 -9.31 2.49
N LEU A 338 -15.02 -8.45 1.73
CA LEU A 338 -14.52 -7.12 1.40
C LEU A 338 -15.24 -6.13 2.31
N GLU A 339 -14.51 -5.57 3.27
CA GLU A 339 -15.03 -4.59 4.24
C GLU A 339 -14.54 -3.19 3.87
N ILE A 340 -15.43 -2.19 3.93
CA ILE A 340 -15.09 -0.79 3.69
C ILE A 340 -15.62 0.08 4.84
N LEU A 341 -14.74 0.92 5.41
CA LEU A 341 -15.11 2.05 6.26
C LEU A 341 -14.98 3.33 5.44
N VAL A 342 -16.02 4.18 5.46
CA VAL A 342 -16.10 5.43 4.71
C VAL A 342 -16.02 6.60 5.68
N VAL A 343 -15.01 7.46 5.52
CA VAL A 343 -14.71 8.56 6.45
C VAL A 343 -14.71 9.90 5.69
N PRO A 344 -15.82 10.65 5.72
CA PRO A 344 -15.84 12.04 5.28
C PRO A 344 -15.01 12.94 6.22
N LEU A 345 -14.08 13.70 5.64
CA LEU A 345 -13.31 14.71 6.37
C LEU A 345 -14.11 16.02 6.40
N ALA A 346 -14.26 16.60 7.58
CA ALA A 346 -15.12 17.75 7.78
C ALA A 346 -14.41 19.07 7.46
N GLY A 347 -15.08 19.95 6.72
CA GLY A 347 -14.57 21.26 6.30
C GLY A 347 -14.35 21.36 4.80
N ASP A 348 -13.64 22.41 4.37
CA ASP A 348 -13.21 22.56 2.99
C ASP A 348 -11.76 22.05 2.79
N ASP A 349 -11.29 22.10 1.53
CA ASP A 349 -9.93 21.72 1.14
C ASP A 349 -8.82 22.40 1.97
N ALA A 350 -9.05 23.63 2.46
CA ALA A 350 -8.09 24.33 3.31
C ALA A 350 -8.12 23.81 4.76
N ALA A 351 -9.31 23.57 5.32
CA ALA A 351 -9.47 22.94 6.63
C ALA A 351 -8.88 21.52 6.67
N VAL A 352 -9.10 20.72 5.62
CA VAL A 352 -8.53 19.37 5.49
C VAL A 352 -7.01 19.43 5.42
N LYS A 353 -6.42 20.34 4.62
CA LYS A 353 -4.95 20.52 4.56
C LYS A 353 -4.35 20.96 5.90
N ALA A 354 -5.03 21.84 6.64
CA ALA A 354 -4.60 22.28 7.97
C ALA A 354 -4.65 21.12 8.99
N ALA A 355 -5.69 20.28 8.96
CA ALA A 355 -5.76 19.07 9.78
C ALA A 355 -4.62 18.09 9.43
N CYS A 356 -4.40 17.82 8.14
CA CYS A 356 -3.28 17.00 7.66
C CYS A 356 -1.91 17.55 8.08
N ALA A 357 -1.74 18.88 8.16
CA ALA A 357 -0.51 19.50 8.62
C ALA A 357 -0.23 19.20 10.11
N GLU A 358 -1.24 19.38 10.97
CA GLU A 358 -1.11 19.13 12.41
C GLU A 358 -0.98 17.62 12.72
N ASN A 359 -1.76 16.77 12.05
CA ASN A 359 -1.66 15.32 12.18
C ASN A 359 -0.28 14.80 11.75
N ALA A 360 0.24 15.24 10.61
CA ALA A 360 1.59 14.89 10.17
C ALA A 360 2.68 15.42 11.12
N ARG A 361 2.49 16.60 11.73
CA ARG A 361 3.39 17.15 12.76
C ARG A 361 3.37 16.31 14.04
N ILE A 362 2.21 15.83 14.46
CA ILE A 362 2.05 14.92 15.61
C ILE A 362 2.74 13.58 15.34
N LEU A 363 2.48 12.98 14.17
CA LEU A 363 3.07 11.71 13.76
C LEU A 363 4.60 11.82 13.60
N GLY A 364 5.09 12.90 13.00
CA GLY A 364 6.51 13.22 12.90
C GLY A 364 7.18 13.43 14.27
N ALA A 365 6.47 13.94 15.28
CA ALA A 365 7.00 14.05 16.64
C ALA A 365 7.17 12.69 17.35
N SER A 366 6.42 11.66 16.93
CA SER A 366 6.60 10.29 17.45
C SER A 366 7.81 9.55 16.85
N LEU A 367 8.46 10.11 15.82
CA LEU A 367 9.72 9.63 15.25
C LEU A 367 10.99 10.22 15.89
N ALA A 368 10.85 11.11 16.87
CA ALA A 368 11.98 11.66 17.62
C ALA A 368 12.54 10.63 18.61
N GLU A 369 13.84 10.75 18.94
CA GLU A 369 14.42 9.98 20.05
C GLU A 369 13.78 10.40 21.42
N PRO A 370 13.69 9.49 22.42
CA PRO A 370 12.97 9.74 23.68
C PRO A 370 13.52 10.86 24.58
#